data_AF-A0A235IST6-F1
#
_entry.id   AF-A0A235IST6-F1
#
_cell.length_a   1.000
_cell.length_b   1.000
_cell.length_c   1.000
_cell.angle_alpha   90.00
_cell.angle_beta   90.00
_cell.angle_gamma   90.00
#
_symmetry.space_group_name_H-M   'P 1'
#
loop_
_entity.id
_entity.type
_entity.pdbx_description
1 polymer ?
#
loop_
_entity_poly.entity_id
_entity_poly.type
_entity_poly.pdbx_seq_one_letter_code
_entity_poly.pdbx_strand_id
1 'polypeptide(L)'
;MSKIIYDVIQRFEVENGVPRLVSTNIQVIEGGEDLMSLATNLLDKLGFYDKFEESRTSQYVGYKLKNPKKGAKRYQLVLTPRKEGLCVSVSRDVLENNILCLEYFHGSDPYNEPYSSILGKIWILPSKENIFYKSMQLRYPNFVEIGATTGSFTLNKRDELEYYLGDISDDSDFRDLKAQNFINLPEEFDITSLGSSNCYLVINDDKLFPYSWQVCITSSEVLKEFLGYFGKILMEQQ
;
A
#
# COMPACT_ATOMS: atom_id res chain seq x y z
N MET A 1 1.49 -33.57 7.53
CA MET A 1 2.22 -33.54 6.24
C MET A 1 1.96 -32.18 5.60
N SER A 2 2.99 -31.37 5.36
CA SER A 2 2.82 -30.11 4.62
C SER A 2 2.49 -30.45 3.16
N LYS A 3 1.46 -29.80 2.61
CA LYS A 3 1.15 -29.89 1.18
C LYS A 3 2.19 -29.04 0.44
N ILE A 4 2.84 -29.61 -0.57
CA ILE A 4 3.71 -28.87 -1.49
C ILE A 4 2.84 -28.51 -2.69
N ILE A 5 2.71 -27.22 -2.98
CA ILE A 5 1.94 -26.71 -4.11
C ILE A 5 2.94 -26.16 -5.12
N TYR A 6 2.66 -26.31 -6.42
CA TYR A 6 3.49 -25.77 -7.49
C TYR A 6 2.65 -24.90 -8.41
N ASP A 7 3.16 -23.72 -8.73
CA ASP A 7 2.64 -22.91 -9.82
C ASP A 7 3.33 -23.33 -11.11
N VAL A 8 2.52 -23.76 -12.09
CA VAL A 8 3.00 -24.21 -13.40
C VAL A 8 2.47 -23.27 -14.47
N ILE A 9 3.37 -22.47 -15.05
CA ILE A 9 3.06 -21.63 -16.21
C ILE A 9 3.62 -22.28 -17.46
N GLN A 10 2.73 -22.70 -18.35
CA GLN A 10 3.08 -23.22 -19.67
C GLN A 10 2.73 -22.20 -20.74
N ARG A 11 3.66 -21.94 -21.66
CA ARG A 11 3.43 -21.12 -22.84
C ARG A 11 3.39 -21.99 -24.06
N PHE A 12 2.33 -21.87 -24.84
CA PHE A 12 2.19 -22.53 -26.13
C PHE A 12 2.21 -21.49 -27.24
N GLU A 13 2.88 -21.82 -28.33
CA GLU A 13 2.83 -21.09 -29.59
C GLU A 13 2.14 -21.97 -30.63
N VAL A 14 1.23 -21.42 -31.40
CA VAL A 14 0.50 -22.18 -32.42
C VAL A 14 1.09 -21.86 -33.79
N GLU A 15 1.85 -22.80 -34.33
CA GLU A 15 2.38 -22.72 -35.70
C GLU A 15 1.62 -23.71 -36.59
N ASN A 16 1.04 -23.21 -37.69
CA ASN A 16 0.27 -24.03 -38.65
C ASN A 16 -0.86 -24.86 -38.01
N GLY A 17 -1.54 -24.30 -36.99
CA GLY A 17 -2.61 -24.97 -36.28
C GLY A 17 -2.15 -26.02 -35.26
N VAL A 18 -0.84 -26.20 -35.07
CA VAL A 18 -0.27 -27.14 -34.11
C VAL A 18 0.28 -26.39 -32.89
N PRO A 19 -0.25 -26.63 -31.68
CA PRO A 19 0.29 -26.03 -30.46
C PRO A 19 1.64 -26.65 -30.10
N ARG A 20 2.66 -25.81 -29.91
CA ARG A 20 4.00 -26.17 -29.45
C ARG A 20 4.28 -25.55 -28.10
N LEU A 21 4.68 -26.35 -27.12
CA LEU A 21 5.09 -25.85 -25.82
C LEU A 21 6.44 -25.13 -25.94
N VAL A 22 6.46 -23.82 -25.68
CA VAL A 22 7.63 -22.96 -25.80
C VAL A 22 8.39 -22.86 -24.47
N SER A 23 7.68 -22.82 -23.35
CA SER A 23 8.31 -22.73 -22.03
C SER A 23 7.42 -23.30 -20.94
N THR A 24 8.04 -23.94 -19.94
CA THR A 24 7.39 -24.26 -18.66
C THR A 24 8.19 -23.59 -17.54
N ASN A 25 7.50 -22.84 -16.68
CA ASN A 25 8.07 -22.33 -15.44
C ASN A 25 7.35 -22.99 -14.27
N ILE A 26 8.11 -23.58 -13.34
CA ILE A 26 7.61 -24.28 -12.16
C ILE A 26 8.18 -23.58 -10.93
N GLN A 27 7.32 -23.07 -10.06
CA GLN A 27 7.71 -22.49 -8.79
C GLN A 27 7.15 -23.33 -7.65
N VAL A 28 8.01 -23.71 -6.71
CA VAL A 28 7.61 -24.44 -5.50
C VAL A 28 7.09 -23.43 -4.48
N ILE A 29 5.88 -23.66 -3.98
CA ILE A 29 5.27 -22.90 -2.89
C ILE A 29 5.36 -23.75 -1.62
N GLU A 30 6.33 -23.44 -0.76
CA GLU A 30 6.46 -24.07 0.55
C GLU A 30 5.46 -23.45 1.54
N GLY A 31 4.61 -24.29 2.16
CA GLY A 31 3.90 -23.93 3.41
C GLY A 31 2.39 -23.70 3.34
N GLY A 32 1.75 -23.74 2.16
CA GLY A 32 0.30 -23.48 2.05
C GLY A 32 -0.04 -22.72 0.78
N GLU A 33 -1.32 -22.41 0.61
CA GLU A 33 -1.92 -21.75 -0.56
C GLU A 33 -1.05 -20.59 -1.11
N ASP A 34 -0.71 -20.65 -2.39
CA ASP A 34 -0.04 -19.56 -3.10
C ASP A 34 -0.82 -18.24 -2.93
N LEU A 35 -0.11 -17.11 -2.81
CA LEU A 35 -0.75 -15.82 -2.56
C LEU A 35 -1.69 -15.41 -3.69
N MET A 36 -1.39 -15.75 -4.95
CA MET A 36 -2.32 -15.50 -6.06
C MET A 36 -3.58 -16.35 -5.91
N SER A 37 -3.43 -17.64 -5.58
CA SER A 37 -4.55 -18.55 -5.32
C SER A 37 -5.41 -18.07 -4.15
N LEU A 38 -4.79 -17.66 -3.05
CA LEU A 38 -5.45 -17.08 -1.89
C LEU A 38 -6.19 -15.79 -2.25
N ALA A 39 -5.56 -14.88 -2.98
CA ALA A 39 -6.20 -13.64 -3.44
C ALA A 39 -7.44 -13.94 -4.29
N THR A 40 -7.32 -14.85 -5.25
CA THR A 40 -8.42 -15.26 -6.14
C THR A 40 -9.59 -15.84 -5.33
N ASN A 41 -9.31 -16.72 -4.38
CA ASN A 41 -10.32 -17.32 -3.50
C ASN A 41 -10.97 -16.30 -2.54
N LEU A 42 -10.23 -15.29 -2.08
CA LEU A 42 -10.79 -14.21 -1.27
C LEU A 42 -11.73 -13.32 -2.09
N LEU A 43 -11.33 -12.95 -3.31
CA LEU A 43 -12.17 -12.16 -4.21
C LEU A 43 -13.45 -12.91 -4.57
N ASP A 44 -13.37 -14.21 -4.85
CA ASP A 44 -14.54 -15.08 -5.08
C ASP A 44 -15.52 -15.02 -3.91
N LYS A 45 -15.02 -15.22 -2.67
CA LYS A 45 -15.85 -15.14 -1.45
C LYS A 45 -16.45 -13.77 -1.18
N LEU A 46 -15.82 -12.70 -1.67
CA LEU A 46 -16.35 -11.34 -1.62
C LEU A 46 -17.42 -11.07 -2.69
N GLY A 47 -17.67 -12.00 -3.61
CA GLY A 47 -18.61 -11.86 -4.71
C GLY A 47 -18.08 -11.00 -5.86
N PHE A 48 -16.74 -10.88 -6.01
CA PHE A 48 -16.16 -10.04 -7.08
C PHE A 48 -16.64 -10.46 -8.47
N TYR A 49 -16.73 -11.77 -8.74
CA TYR A 49 -17.09 -12.30 -10.04
C TYR A 49 -18.53 -11.97 -10.48
N ASP A 50 -19.39 -11.57 -9.55
CA ASP A 50 -20.74 -11.09 -9.89
C ASP A 50 -20.68 -9.70 -10.52
N LYS A 51 -19.79 -8.83 -10.04
CA LYS A 51 -19.69 -7.41 -10.45
C LYS A 51 -18.54 -7.11 -11.42
N PHE A 52 -17.50 -7.93 -11.43
CA PHE A 52 -16.27 -7.70 -12.18
C PHE A 52 -16.06 -8.77 -13.26
N GLU A 53 -15.43 -8.36 -14.37
CA GLU A 53 -14.85 -9.20 -15.39
C GLU A 53 -13.36 -9.41 -15.09
N GLU A 54 -12.89 -10.65 -15.21
CA GLU A 54 -11.49 -11.02 -15.07
C GLU A 54 -10.81 -11.06 -16.45
N SER A 55 -9.64 -10.42 -16.58
CA SER A 55 -8.75 -10.57 -17.72
C SER A 55 -7.39 -11.07 -17.24
N ARG A 56 -7.04 -12.29 -17.63
CA ARG A 56 -5.79 -12.95 -17.25
C ARG A 56 -4.74 -12.87 -18.34
N THR A 57 -3.52 -12.52 -17.96
CA THR A 57 -2.33 -12.60 -18.83
C THR A 57 -1.25 -13.46 -18.16
N SER A 58 -0.14 -13.68 -18.83
CA SER A 58 1.01 -14.37 -18.22
C SER A 58 1.71 -13.56 -17.13
N GLN A 59 1.40 -12.27 -16.98
CA GLN A 59 2.09 -11.37 -16.05
C GLN A 59 1.19 -10.85 -14.94
N TYR A 60 -0.13 -10.84 -15.12
CA TYR A 60 -1.08 -10.30 -14.16
C TYR A 60 -2.51 -10.78 -14.41
N VAL A 61 -3.35 -10.65 -13.40
CA VAL A 61 -4.82 -10.79 -13.47
C VAL A 61 -5.44 -9.43 -13.18
N GLY A 62 -6.18 -8.87 -14.14
CA GLY A 62 -6.87 -7.59 -13.99
C GLY A 62 -8.37 -7.79 -13.82
N TYR A 63 -8.98 -7.06 -12.88
CA TYR A 63 -10.41 -7.07 -12.63
C TYR A 63 -11.01 -5.71 -12.98
N LYS A 64 -12.09 -5.73 -13.77
CA LYS A 64 -12.80 -4.54 -14.21
C LYS A 64 -14.30 -4.65 -13.93
N LEU A 65 -14.98 -3.60 -13.49
CA LEU A 65 -16.45 -3.62 -13.39
C LEU A 65 -17.11 -4.00 -14.73
N LYS A 66 -18.11 -4.90 -14.70
CA LYS A 66 -18.94 -5.28 -15.87
C LYS A 66 -19.69 -4.08 -16.44
N ASN A 67 -20.19 -3.22 -15.55
CA ASN A 67 -20.91 -1.98 -15.90
C ASN A 67 -20.12 -0.77 -15.39
N PRO A 68 -19.00 -0.41 -16.03
CA PRO A 68 -18.17 0.69 -15.57
C PRO A 68 -18.83 2.04 -15.85
N LYS A 69 -18.67 3.02 -14.95
CA LYS A 69 -18.99 4.43 -15.25
C LYS A 69 -18.17 4.94 -16.45
N LYS A 70 -18.69 5.97 -17.11
CA LYS A 70 -17.96 6.67 -18.17
C LYS A 70 -16.62 7.18 -17.62
N GLY A 71 -15.52 6.82 -18.29
CA GLY A 71 -14.17 7.19 -17.87
C GLY A 71 -13.52 6.25 -16.84
N ALA A 72 -14.16 5.13 -16.49
CA ALA A 72 -13.55 4.12 -15.63
C ALA A 72 -12.22 3.63 -16.19
N LYS A 73 -11.27 3.39 -15.28
CA LYS A 73 -9.97 2.84 -15.63
C LYS A 73 -10.10 1.40 -16.16
N ARG A 74 -9.07 0.97 -16.89
CA ARG A 74 -9.04 -0.35 -17.55
C ARG A 74 -9.27 -1.50 -16.56
N TYR A 75 -8.61 -1.43 -15.42
CA TYR A 75 -8.79 -2.35 -14.29
C TYR A 75 -8.89 -1.52 -13.00
N GLN A 76 -9.77 -1.93 -12.09
CA GLN A 76 -9.90 -1.35 -10.75
C GLN A 76 -8.98 -2.05 -9.73
N LEU A 77 -8.73 -3.34 -9.94
CA LEU A 77 -7.82 -4.17 -9.15
C LEU A 77 -6.94 -4.99 -10.10
N VAL A 78 -5.64 -5.07 -9.83
CA VAL A 78 -4.71 -5.91 -10.58
C VAL A 78 -3.87 -6.74 -9.60
N LEU A 79 -3.78 -8.04 -9.83
CA LEU A 79 -2.93 -8.96 -9.10
C LEU A 79 -1.75 -9.35 -9.99
N THR A 80 -0.53 -9.16 -9.50
CA THR A 80 0.70 -9.38 -10.25
C THR A 80 1.64 -10.25 -9.42
N PRO A 81 1.84 -11.53 -9.77
CA PRO A 81 2.78 -12.38 -9.06
C PRO A 81 4.20 -11.94 -9.39
N ARG A 82 5.04 -11.80 -8.37
CA ARG A 82 6.46 -11.48 -8.46
C ARG A 82 7.26 -12.49 -7.65
N LYS A 83 8.57 -12.55 -7.91
CA LYS A 83 9.49 -13.47 -7.20
C LYS A 83 9.42 -13.29 -5.67
N GLU A 84 9.19 -12.07 -5.22
CA GLU A 84 9.22 -11.69 -3.80
C GLU A 84 7.83 -11.63 -3.17
N GLY A 85 6.75 -11.98 -3.88
CA GLY A 85 5.39 -11.95 -3.33
C GLY A 85 4.34 -11.56 -4.35
N LEU A 86 3.14 -11.22 -3.87
CA LEU A 86 2.05 -10.77 -4.71
C LEU A 86 1.96 -9.25 -4.67
N CYS A 87 2.14 -8.61 -5.82
CA CYS A 87 1.88 -7.18 -5.93
C CYS A 87 0.42 -6.94 -6.32
N VAL A 88 -0.24 -6.07 -5.57
CA VAL A 88 -1.65 -5.71 -5.74
C VAL A 88 -1.71 -4.24 -6.10
N SER A 89 -2.27 -3.94 -7.27
CA SER A 89 -2.43 -2.58 -7.75
C SER A 89 -3.89 -2.17 -7.69
N VAL A 90 -4.15 -1.00 -7.10
CA VAL A 90 -5.49 -0.43 -6.92
C VAL A 90 -5.44 1.02 -7.39
N SER A 91 -6.53 1.50 -7.99
CA SER A 91 -6.60 2.87 -8.51
C SER A 91 -6.32 3.90 -7.41
N ARG A 92 -5.58 4.97 -7.74
CA ARG A 92 -5.10 5.97 -6.77
C ARG A 92 -6.24 6.61 -5.98
N ASP A 93 -7.35 6.90 -6.65
CA ASP A 93 -8.58 7.47 -6.08
C ASP A 93 -9.23 6.59 -5.00
N VAL A 94 -8.99 5.27 -5.03
CA VAL A 94 -9.46 4.34 -4.00
C VAL A 94 -8.54 4.38 -2.78
N LEU A 95 -7.23 4.45 -3.01
CA LEU A 95 -6.23 4.38 -1.95
C LEU A 95 -6.01 5.71 -1.23
N GLU A 96 -6.11 6.84 -1.93
CA GLU A 96 -5.74 8.18 -1.46
C GLU A 96 -6.34 8.54 -0.09
N ASN A 97 -7.62 8.25 0.13
CA ASN A 97 -8.30 8.56 1.39
C ASN A 97 -8.04 7.55 2.52
N ASN A 98 -7.28 6.49 2.25
CA ASN A 98 -7.06 5.37 3.17
C ASN A 98 -5.60 5.22 3.56
N ILE A 99 -4.72 6.13 3.14
CA ILE A 99 -3.27 5.98 3.30
C ILE A 99 -2.71 7.18 4.06
N LEU A 100 -1.56 6.96 4.70
CA LEU A 100 -0.77 8.01 5.29
C LEU A 100 0.37 8.39 4.33
N CYS A 101 0.37 9.64 3.89
CA CYS A 101 1.44 10.28 3.15
C CYS A 101 2.38 10.97 4.14
N LEU A 102 3.65 10.61 4.11
CA LEU A 102 4.70 11.24 4.90
C LEU A 102 5.44 12.22 4.01
N GLU A 103 5.55 13.47 4.45
CA GLU A 103 6.02 14.58 3.64
C GLU A 103 7.16 15.34 4.32
N TYR A 104 7.98 15.99 3.49
CA TYR A 104 8.97 16.98 3.90
C TYR A 104 8.62 18.32 3.28
N PHE A 105 8.51 19.34 4.10
CA PHE A 105 8.20 20.71 3.71
C PHE A 105 9.47 21.50 3.41
N HIS A 106 9.59 22.02 2.21
CA HIS A 106 10.69 22.88 1.76
C HIS A 106 10.27 24.35 1.95
N GLY A 107 10.12 24.78 3.20
CA GLY A 107 9.71 26.15 3.51
C GLY A 107 10.79 26.95 4.19
N SER A 108 11.59 27.66 3.39
CA SER A 108 12.42 28.81 3.82
C SER A 108 13.22 29.41 2.65
N ASP A 109 12.73 29.33 1.40
CA ASP A 109 13.36 30.03 0.29
C ASP A 109 12.54 31.30 -0.01
N PRO A 110 13.10 32.51 0.20
CA PRO A 110 12.40 33.76 -0.11
C PRO A 110 12.07 33.94 -1.60
N TYR A 111 12.59 33.08 -2.48
CA TYR A 111 12.41 33.16 -3.92
C TYR A 111 11.49 32.08 -4.52
N ASN A 112 11.05 31.10 -3.73
CA ASN A 112 10.21 29.99 -4.22
C ASN A 112 8.92 29.87 -3.42
N GLU A 113 7.85 29.46 -4.10
CA GLU A 113 6.61 29.07 -3.41
C GLU A 113 6.90 27.85 -2.51
N PRO A 114 6.41 27.86 -1.26
CA PRO A 114 6.58 26.72 -0.37
C PRO A 114 5.96 25.48 -1.00
N TYR A 115 6.71 24.38 -1.02
CA TYR A 115 6.24 23.10 -1.53
C TYR A 115 6.63 21.96 -0.58
N SER A 116 5.88 20.86 -0.62
CA SER A 116 6.25 19.62 0.06
C SER A 116 6.69 18.56 -0.93
N SER A 117 7.63 17.72 -0.50
CA SER A 117 8.00 16.49 -1.21
C SER A 117 7.51 15.28 -0.44
N ILE A 118 6.89 14.34 -1.14
CA ILE A 118 6.46 13.06 -0.56
C ILE A 118 7.70 12.21 -0.27
N LEU A 119 7.90 11.87 0.99
CA LEU A 119 8.93 10.94 1.45
C LEU A 119 8.45 9.48 1.37
N GLY A 120 7.17 9.26 1.61
CA GLY A 120 6.61 7.92 1.64
C GLY A 120 5.09 7.90 1.63
N LYS A 121 4.52 6.78 1.17
CA LYS A 121 3.10 6.48 1.23
C LYS A 121 2.94 5.11 1.88
N ILE A 122 2.14 5.03 2.93
CA ILE A 122 1.91 3.78 3.64
C ILE A 122 0.43 3.53 3.88
N TRP A 123 0.03 2.27 3.83
CA TRP A 123 -1.22 1.80 4.40
C TRP A 123 -0.94 1.10 5.71
N ILE A 124 -1.43 1.65 6.82
CA ILE A 124 -1.30 1.04 8.14
C ILE A 124 -2.37 -0.04 8.27
N LEU A 125 -1.99 -1.23 8.69
CA LEU A 125 -2.95 -2.33 8.85
C LEU A 125 -3.88 -2.02 10.03
N PRO A 126 -5.21 -1.94 9.83
CA PRO A 126 -6.15 -1.69 10.92
C PRO A 126 -5.99 -2.63 12.12
N SER A 127 -5.70 -3.91 11.89
CA SER A 127 -5.52 -4.91 12.95
C SER A 127 -4.25 -4.71 13.79
N LYS A 128 -3.28 -3.93 13.29
CA LYS A 128 -1.94 -3.76 13.89
C LYS A 128 -1.56 -2.30 14.10
N GLU A 129 -2.52 -1.39 14.05
CA GLU A 129 -2.36 0.04 14.28
C GLU A 129 -1.62 0.33 15.60
N ASN A 130 -2.04 -0.29 16.70
CA ASN A 130 -1.38 -0.14 18.01
C ASN A 130 0.10 -0.57 18.00
N ILE A 131 0.46 -1.57 17.19
CA ILE A 131 1.84 -2.05 17.06
C ILE A 131 2.64 -1.03 16.24
N PHE A 132 2.08 -0.55 15.14
CA PHE A 132 2.68 0.50 14.31
C PHE A 132 2.99 1.75 15.14
N TYR A 133 2.01 2.25 15.91
CA TYR A 133 2.20 3.43 16.75
C TYR A 133 3.26 3.24 17.84
N LYS A 134 3.33 2.06 18.47
CA LYS A 134 4.40 1.75 19.42
C LYS A 134 5.78 1.78 18.77
N SER A 135 5.92 1.24 17.56
CA SER A 135 7.17 1.31 16.80
C SER A 135 7.55 2.74 16.41
N MET A 136 6.57 3.51 15.95
CA MET A 136 6.77 4.91 15.59
C MET A 136 7.17 5.76 16.81
N GLN A 137 6.50 5.63 17.95
CA GLN A 137 6.80 6.40 19.15
C GLN A 137 8.24 6.21 19.66
N LEU A 138 8.80 5.01 19.49
CA LEU A 138 10.19 4.73 19.88
C LEU A 138 11.20 5.49 19.02
N ARG A 139 10.85 5.75 17.76
CA ARG A 139 11.76 6.33 16.76
C ARG A 139 11.50 7.82 16.53
N TYR A 140 10.24 8.21 16.68
CA TYR A 140 9.68 9.53 16.42
C TYR A 140 8.75 9.87 17.60
N PRO A 141 9.30 10.29 18.75
CA PRO A 141 8.52 10.63 19.93
C PRO A 141 7.50 11.73 19.60
N ASN A 142 6.26 11.58 20.08
CA ASN A 142 5.11 12.47 19.85
C ASN A 142 4.36 12.28 18.52
N PHE A 143 4.79 11.34 17.66
CA PHE A 143 4.00 10.95 16.49
C PHE A 143 2.60 10.42 16.88
N VAL A 144 2.49 9.74 18.02
CA VAL A 144 1.22 9.17 18.53
C VAL A 144 0.21 10.25 18.93
N GLU A 145 0.65 11.44 19.31
CA GLU A 145 -0.24 12.54 19.71
C GLU A 145 -1.09 13.05 18.54
N ILE A 146 -0.62 12.83 17.30
CA ILE A 146 -1.34 13.19 16.07
C ILE A 146 -2.44 12.18 15.73
N GLY A 147 -2.30 10.90 16.11
CA GLY A 147 -3.32 9.87 15.95
C GLY A 147 -3.80 9.60 14.50
N ALA A 148 -3.15 10.15 13.49
CA ALA A 148 -3.59 10.03 12.10
C ALA A 148 -3.08 8.73 11.47
N THR A 149 -4.01 7.89 11.00
CA THR A 149 -3.71 6.68 10.20
C THR A 149 -3.84 6.92 8.70
N THR A 150 -4.37 8.09 8.32
CA THR A 150 -4.63 8.51 6.93
C THR A 150 -4.35 10.01 6.76
N GLY A 151 -4.23 10.47 5.52
CA GLY A 151 -3.98 11.88 5.18
C GLY A 151 -2.50 12.18 4.95
N SER A 152 -2.11 13.45 5.06
CA SER A 152 -0.72 13.88 4.92
C SER A 152 -0.15 14.33 6.25
N PHE A 153 1.08 13.93 6.54
CA PHE A 153 1.81 14.29 7.74
C PHE A 153 3.22 14.77 7.39
N THR A 154 3.57 15.97 7.85
CA THR A 154 4.86 16.58 7.54
C THR A 154 5.86 16.36 8.67
N LEU A 155 6.98 15.71 8.37
CA LEU A 155 7.96 15.29 9.38
C LEU A 155 8.88 16.41 9.88
N ASN A 156 8.97 17.53 9.15
CA ASN A 156 9.87 18.65 9.46
C ASN A 156 9.16 20.00 9.62
N LYS A 157 7.83 20.01 9.83
CA LYS A 157 7.05 21.23 9.98
C LYS A 157 6.60 21.41 11.42
N ARG A 158 7.14 22.48 12.01
CA ARG A 158 7.09 22.85 13.44
C ARG A 158 5.74 23.41 13.91
N ASP A 159 4.98 24.03 13.01
CA ASP A 159 3.91 24.96 13.40
C ASP A 159 2.64 24.31 13.99
N GLU A 160 2.36 23.03 13.71
CA GLU A 160 1.10 22.41 14.16
C GLU A 160 1.17 21.88 15.60
N LEU A 161 2.33 21.41 16.06
CA LEU A 161 2.51 20.91 17.44
C LEU A 161 2.39 22.03 18.48
N GLU A 162 2.91 23.23 18.19
CA GLU A 162 2.78 24.41 19.07
C GLU A 162 1.30 24.87 19.17
N TYR A 163 0.49 24.73 18.11
CA TYR A 163 -0.93 25.12 18.12
C TYR A 163 -1.87 24.11 18.84
N TYR A 164 -1.62 22.81 18.72
CA TYR A 164 -2.43 21.78 19.41
C TYR A 164 -2.24 21.78 20.93
N LEU A 165 -1.10 22.27 21.42
CA LEU A 165 -0.77 22.33 22.84
C LEU A 165 -1.22 23.63 23.52
N GLY A 166 -1.88 24.54 22.78
CA GLY A 166 -2.29 25.86 23.26
C GLY A 166 -1.10 26.79 23.48
N ASP A 167 -1.32 28.10 23.46
CA ASP A 167 -0.29 29.11 23.79
C ASP A 167 0.41 28.74 25.11
N ILE A 168 1.58 28.12 24.99
CA ILE A 168 2.47 27.87 26.12
C ILE A 168 3.05 29.23 26.47
N SER A 169 2.34 29.98 27.33
CA SER A 169 2.88 31.17 27.97
C SER A 169 4.18 30.81 28.69
N ASP A 170 5.15 31.73 28.71
CA ASP A 170 6.46 31.60 29.37
C ASP A 170 6.40 31.16 30.86
N ASP A 171 5.22 31.18 31.48
CA ASP A 171 4.95 30.78 32.88
C ASP A 171 4.34 29.38 33.06
N SER A 172 4.22 28.57 32.00
CA SER A 172 3.70 27.21 32.15
C SER A 172 4.77 26.25 32.70
N ASP A 173 4.40 25.42 33.68
CA ASP A 173 5.26 24.38 34.29
C ASP A 173 5.64 23.23 33.32
N PHE A 174 5.29 23.33 32.03
CA PHE A 174 5.73 22.41 30.98
C PHE A 174 7.18 22.72 30.58
N ARG A 175 8.10 22.52 31.53
CA ARG A 175 9.53 22.52 31.25
C ARG A 175 9.82 21.40 30.23
N ASP A 176 10.32 21.80 29.07
CA ASP A 176 11.00 20.94 28.09
C ASP A 176 10.15 20.07 27.16
N LEU A 177 8.99 20.52 26.68
CA LEU A 177 8.49 20.04 25.37
C LEU A 177 9.36 20.66 24.27
N LYS A 178 10.58 20.14 24.09
CA LYS A 178 11.42 20.47 22.93
C LYS A 178 10.76 19.87 21.69
N ALA A 179 9.90 20.65 21.04
CA ALA A 179 9.41 20.37 19.69
C ALA A 179 10.63 20.33 18.75
N GLN A 180 11.12 19.12 18.48
CA GLN A 180 12.16 18.87 17.49
C GLN A 180 11.50 18.33 16.24
N ASN A 181 12.01 18.74 15.07
CA ASN A 181 11.64 18.08 13.83
C ASN A 181 11.93 16.58 13.95
N PHE A 182 11.06 15.74 13.40
CA PHE A 182 11.32 14.30 13.33
C PHE A 182 12.53 14.00 12.45
N ILE A 183 12.73 14.83 11.42
CA ILE A 183 13.90 14.83 10.53
C ILE A 183 14.27 16.26 10.16
N ASN A 184 15.54 16.53 9.97
CA ASN A 184 16.03 17.83 9.48
C ASN A 184 16.27 17.82 7.98
N LEU A 185 16.56 16.65 7.40
CA LEU A 185 16.81 16.47 5.98
C LEU A 185 16.00 15.29 5.43
N PRO A 186 15.52 15.33 4.17
CA PRO A 186 14.80 14.21 3.55
C PRO A 186 15.56 12.89 3.60
N GLU A 187 16.89 12.93 3.47
CA GLU A 187 17.78 11.76 3.42
C GLU A 187 17.87 11.01 4.76
N GLU A 188 17.47 11.65 5.87
CA GLU A 188 17.40 11.02 7.19
C GLU A 188 16.22 10.05 7.31
N PHE A 189 15.24 10.14 6.39
CA PHE A 189 14.04 9.34 6.42
C PHE A 189 14.19 8.04 5.63
N ASP A 190 13.97 6.92 6.32
CA ASP A 190 13.85 5.60 5.71
C ASP A 190 12.46 5.02 5.98
N ILE A 191 11.65 4.92 4.92
CA ILE A 191 10.28 4.41 4.98
C ILE A 191 10.22 2.94 5.44
N THR A 192 11.26 2.15 5.20
CA THR A 192 11.29 0.73 5.59
C THR A 192 11.54 0.55 7.08
N SER A 193 11.87 1.64 7.76
CA SER A 193 12.35 1.66 9.13
C SER A 193 11.26 2.01 10.16
N LEU A 194 10.04 2.29 9.71
CA LEU A 194 8.93 2.76 10.56
C LEU A 194 8.39 1.71 11.55
N GLY A 195 8.72 0.44 11.35
CA GLY A 195 8.28 -0.67 12.17
C GLY A 195 8.52 -2.00 11.49
N SER A 196 8.05 -3.10 12.08
CA SER A 196 8.06 -4.39 11.40
C SER A 196 7.25 -4.31 10.11
N SER A 197 7.73 -4.88 9.01
CA SER A 197 7.05 -4.90 7.69
C SER A 197 5.66 -5.57 7.67
N ASN A 198 5.20 -6.06 8.82
CA ASN A 198 3.91 -6.72 9.00
C ASN A 198 2.83 -5.83 9.61
N CYS A 199 3.10 -4.55 9.94
CA CYS A 199 2.10 -3.61 10.49
C CYS A 199 1.72 -2.46 9.55
N TYR A 200 2.44 -2.28 8.44
CA TYR A 200 2.08 -1.36 7.36
C TYR A 200 2.54 -1.93 6.01
N LEU A 201 1.98 -1.41 4.91
CA LEU A 201 2.42 -1.67 3.54
C LEU A 201 2.94 -0.39 2.92
N VAL A 202 4.11 -0.47 2.28
CA VAL A 202 4.64 0.62 1.46
C VAL A 202 3.94 0.65 0.11
N ILE A 203 3.48 1.83 -0.29
CA ILE A 203 2.74 2.08 -1.51
C ILE A 203 3.64 2.75 -2.53
N ASN A 204 3.73 2.14 -3.70
CA ASN A 204 4.57 2.61 -4.79
C ASN A 204 3.73 2.97 -6.02
N ASP A 205 4.27 3.79 -6.91
CA ASP A 205 3.66 4.01 -8.21
C ASP A 205 3.78 2.76 -9.09
N ASP A 206 2.66 2.35 -9.70
CA ASP A 206 2.67 1.24 -10.65
C ASP A 206 3.13 1.73 -12.03
N LYS A 207 4.25 1.18 -12.51
CA LYS A 207 4.83 1.53 -13.82
C LYS A 207 3.98 1.04 -14.99
N LEU A 208 3.27 -0.08 -14.84
CA LEU A 208 2.43 -0.67 -15.89
C LEU A 208 1.03 -0.05 -15.91
N PHE A 209 0.54 0.38 -14.75
CA PHE A 209 -0.76 1.02 -14.59
C PHE A 209 -0.62 2.38 -13.90
N PRO A 210 -0.22 3.46 -14.62
CA PRO A 210 0.14 4.75 -14.02
C PRO A 210 -0.96 5.47 -13.24
N TYR A 211 -2.21 5.03 -13.39
CA TYR A 211 -3.37 5.54 -12.63
C TYR A 211 -3.58 4.81 -11.30
N SER A 212 -2.75 3.82 -10.98
CA SER A 212 -2.83 3.00 -9.77
C SER A 212 -1.59 3.17 -8.90
N TRP A 213 -1.75 2.83 -7.63
CA TRP A 213 -0.63 2.51 -6.79
C TRP A 213 -0.59 1.02 -6.50
N GLN A 214 0.59 0.54 -6.17
CA GLN A 214 0.90 -0.86 -5.95
C GLN A 214 1.50 -1.08 -4.57
N VAL A 215 1.05 -2.13 -3.90
CA VAL A 215 1.68 -2.71 -2.72
C VAL A 215 2.20 -4.09 -3.07
N CYS A 216 3.32 -4.53 -2.51
CA CYS A 216 3.82 -5.89 -2.68
C CYS A 216 3.77 -6.61 -1.33
N ILE A 217 3.06 -7.75 -1.31
CA ILE A 217 2.66 -8.46 -0.09
C ILE A 217 3.29 -9.85 -0.10
N THR A 218 3.98 -10.19 0.99
CA THR A 218 4.59 -11.50 1.23
C THR A 218 3.80 -12.36 2.21
N SER A 219 2.95 -11.75 3.04
CA SER A 219 2.23 -12.42 4.11
C SER A 219 0.77 -12.69 3.74
N SER A 220 0.33 -13.93 3.95
CA SER A 220 -1.05 -14.35 3.71
C SER A 220 -2.05 -13.64 4.63
N GLU A 221 -1.67 -13.33 5.87
CA GLU A 221 -2.50 -12.56 6.81
C GLU A 221 -2.71 -11.14 6.31
N VAL A 222 -1.62 -10.48 5.89
CA VAL A 222 -1.66 -9.12 5.37
C VAL A 222 -2.47 -9.04 4.08
N LEU A 223 -2.34 -10.05 3.20
CA LEU A 223 -3.12 -10.13 1.97
C LEU A 223 -4.63 -10.27 2.25
N LYS A 224 -5.00 -11.11 3.23
CA LYS A 224 -6.40 -11.27 3.66
C LYS A 224 -6.99 -9.97 4.15
N GLU A 225 -6.25 -9.22 4.96
CA GLU A 225 -6.70 -7.93 5.47
C GLU A 225 -6.80 -6.88 4.36
N PHE A 226 -5.77 -6.77 3.52
CA PHE A 226 -5.75 -5.82 2.41
C PHE A 226 -6.91 -6.03 1.43
N LEU A 227 -7.08 -7.25 0.93
CA LEU A 227 -8.18 -7.56 0.00
C LEU A 227 -9.54 -7.55 0.70
N GLY A 228 -9.61 -7.95 1.97
CA GLY A 228 -10.82 -7.87 2.77
C GLY A 228 -11.29 -6.42 2.98
N TYR A 229 -10.37 -5.48 3.06
CA TYR A 229 -10.64 -4.05 3.20
C TYR A 229 -10.93 -3.39 1.84
N PHE A 230 -9.95 -3.35 0.94
CA PHE A 230 -10.10 -2.67 -0.34
C PHE A 230 -11.01 -3.39 -1.32
N GLY A 231 -11.14 -4.71 -1.22
CA GLY A 231 -12.12 -5.45 -2.01
C GLY A 231 -13.55 -4.98 -1.73
N LYS A 232 -13.90 -4.74 -0.46
CA LYS A 232 -15.22 -4.19 -0.11
C LYS A 232 -15.42 -2.78 -0.65
N ILE A 233 -14.44 -1.90 -0.49
CA ILE A 233 -14.50 -0.53 -1.02
C ILE A 233 -14.74 -0.55 -2.54
N LEU A 234 -14.01 -1.39 -3.28
CA LEU A 234 -14.19 -1.55 -4.72
C LEU A 234 -15.58 -2.09 -5.09
N MET A 235 -16.12 -3.02 -4.31
CA MET A 235 -17.46 -3.58 -4.53
C MET A 235 -18.59 -2.57 -4.26
N GLU A 236 -18.34 -1.56 -3.45
CA GLU A 236 -19.28 -0.48 -3.09
C GLU A 236 -19.28 0.67 -4.11
N GLN A 237 -18.26 0.78 -4.97
CA GLN A 237 -18.22 1.77 -6.05
C GLN A 237 -19.26 1.41 -7.13
N GLN A 238 -20.41 2.08 -7.08
CA GLN A 238 -21.48 2.06 -8.10
C GLN A 238 -21.57 3.37 -8.86
#